data_AF-A0AAU3W218-F1
#
_entry.id   AF-A0AAU3W218-F1
#
_cell.length_a   1.000
_cell.length_b   1.000
_cell.length_c   1.000
_cell.angle_alpha   90.00
_cell.angle_beta   90.00
_cell.angle_gamma   90.00
#
_symmetry.space_group_name_H-M   'P 1'
#
loop_
_entity.id
_entity.type
_entity.pdbx_description
1 polymer ?
#
loop_
_entity_poly.entity_id
_entity_poly.type
_entity_poly.pdbx_seq_one_letter_code
_entity_poly.pdbx_strand_id
1 'polypeptide(L)' 'MDGTIANRSNGLAIDVTGWGTANGSKVELWTPLGNATQQWSRS' A
#
# COMPACT_ATOMS: atom_id res chain seq x y z
N MET A 1 4.39 -5.59 13.52
CA MET A 1 4.54 -4.75 12.32
C MET A 1 3.14 -4.41 11.87
N ASP A 2 2.89 -3.17 11.44
CA ASP A 2 1.57 -2.61 11.14
C ASP A 2 1.02 -3.00 9.75
N GLY A 3 1.69 -3.93 9.04
CA GLY A 3 1.29 -4.42 7.73
C GLY A 3 1.74 -3.54 6.56
N THR A 4 2.33 -2.36 6.83
CA THR A 4 2.81 -1.45 5.80
C THR A 4 4.10 -1.98 5.16
N ILE A 5 4.14 -2.02 3.83
CA ILE A 5 5.38 -2.25 3.06
C ILE A 5 5.81 -0.90 2.48
N ALA A 6 6.92 -0.36 2.96
CA ALA A 6 7.46 0.92 2.52
C ALA A 6 8.75 0.76 1.70
N ASN A 7 8.88 1.58 0.65
CA ASN A 7 10.09 1.71 -0.11
C ASN A 7 11.18 2.35 0.76
N ARG A 8 12.31 1.64 0.91
CA ARG A 8 13.42 2.06 1.76
C ARG A 8 14.06 3.40 1.33
N SER A 9 14.03 3.75 0.05
CA SER A 9 14.74 4.95 -0.44
C SER A 9 13.98 6.25 -0.17
N ASN A 10 12.65 6.22 -0.13
CA ASN A 10 11.81 7.42 -0.03
C ASN A 10 10.72 7.34 1.05
N GLY A 11 10.54 6.20 1.71
CA GLY A 11 9.56 6.01 2.79
C GLY A 11 8.10 5.91 2.32
N LEU A 12 7.83 5.90 1.01
CA LEU A 12 6.47 5.75 0.48
C LEU A 12 5.99 4.31 0.62
N ALA A 13 4.70 4.13 0.91
CA ALA A 13 4.06 2.83 1.07
C ALA A 13 3.50 2.31 -0.26
N ILE A 14 3.45 0.99 -0.40
CA ILE A 14 2.66 0.33 -1.45
C ILE A 14 1.18 0.58 -1.14
N ASP A 15 0.47 1.25 -2.05
CA ASP A 15 -0.92 1.68 -1.91
C ASP A 15 -1.77 1.20 -3.09
N VAL A 16 -3.03 0.81 -2.83
CA VAL A 16 -4.02 0.56 -3.88
C VAL A 16 -4.73 1.85 -4.30
N THR A 17 -4.45 2.29 -5.53
CA THR A 17 -4.94 3.55 -6.09
C THR A 17 -6.46 3.67 -5.98
N GLY A 18 -6.91 4.76 -5.37
CA GLY A 18 -8.32 5.12 -5.29
C GLY A 18 -9.18 4.11 -4.52
N TRP A 19 -8.61 3.34 -3.59
CA TRP A 19 -9.33 2.33 -2.80
C TRP A 19 -9.99 1.22 -3.65
N GLY A 20 -9.39 0.90 -4.80
CA GLY A 20 -9.89 -0.15 -5.67
C GLY A 20 -9.92 -1.52 -4.98
N THR A 21 -11.03 -2.25 -5.11
CA THR A 21 -11.19 -3.60 -4.54
C THR A 21 -11.39 -4.68 -5.62
N ALA A 22 -11.63 -4.27 -6.86
CA ALA A 22 -11.79 -5.18 -7.99
C ALA A 22 -10.44 -5.66 -8.53
N ASN A 23 -10.45 -6.83 -9.18
CA ASN A 23 -9.28 -7.33 -9.92
C ASN A 23 -8.81 -6.31 -10.96
N GLY A 24 -7.51 -6.10 -11.03
CA GLY A 24 -6.89 -5.10 -11.92
C GLY A 24 -6.83 -3.69 -11.33
N SER A 25 -7.23 -3.49 -10.07
CA SER A 25 -6.94 -2.25 -9.33
C SER A 25 -5.43 -1.96 -9.38
N LYS A 26 -5.09 -0.69 -9.67
CA LYS A 26 -3.70 -0.27 -9.80
C LYS A 26 -3.05 -0.11 -8.43
N VAL A 27 -1.72 -0.24 -8.42
CA VAL A 27 -0.88 -0.02 -7.24
C VAL A 27 0.05 1.15 -7.52
N GLU A 28 0.27 1.98 -6.50
CA GLU A 28 1.16 3.12 -6.53
C GLU A 28 2.05 3.21 -5.28
N LEU A 29 3.01 4.15 -5.31
CA LEU A 29 3.74 4.56 -4.11
C LEU A 29 3.12 5.85 -3.58
N TRP A 30 2.62 5.80 -2.35
CA TRP A 30 1.92 6.94 -1.75
C TRP A 30 2.39 7.21 -0.32
N THR A 31 2.06 8.39 0.18
CA THR A 31 2.31 8.77 1.58
C THR A 31 1.70 7.72 2.51
N PRO A 32 2.43 7.25 3.55
CA PRO A 32 1.85 6.35 4.53
C PRO A 32 0.66 6.99 5.24
N LEU A 33 -0.52 6.35 5.15
CA LEU A 33 -1.78 6.79 5.75
C LEU A 33 -2.25 5.84 6.86
N GLY A 34 -1.67 4.64 6.99
CA GLY A 34 -2.06 3.64 7.98
C GLY A 34 -3.46 3.04 7.76
N ASN A 35 -4.02 3.24 6.57
CA ASN A 35 -5.35 2.78 6.20
C ASN A 35 -5.29 1.37 5.54
N ALA A 36 -6.45 0.84 5.17
CA ALA A 36 -6.55 -0.52 4.63
C ALA A 36 -5.91 -0.69 3.23
N THR A 37 -5.73 0.38 2.44
CA THR A 37 -5.13 0.30 1.09
C THR A 37 -3.62 0.04 1.13
N GLN A 38 -3.00 0.11 2.32
CA GLN A 38 -1.56 0.00 2.52
C GLN A 38 -1.15 -1.20 3.39
N GLN A 39 -2.09 -2.09 3.74
CA GLN A 39 -1.81 -3.24 4.60
C GLN A 39 -1.69 -4.52 3.77
N TRP A 40 -0.53 -5.17 3.87
CA TRP A 40 -0.18 -6.36 3.09
C TRP A 40 0.31 -7.48 4.00
N SER A 41 0.05 -8.72 3.61
CA SER A 41 0.58 -9.91 4.27
C SER A 41 1.27 -10.83 3.26
N ARG A 42 2.26 -11.58 3.72
CA ARG A 42 2.90 -12.65 2.93
C ARG A 42 2.47 -14.01 3.49
N SER A 43 2.33 -14.98 2.61
CA SER A 43 2.20 -16.41 2.95
C SER A 43 3.56 -17.05 3.16
#